data_AF-A0AAJ1X2V1-F1
#
_entry.id   AF-A0AAJ1X2V1-F1
#
_cell.length_a   1.000
_cell.length_b   1.000
_cell.length_c   1.000
_cell.angle_alpha   90.00
_cell.angle_beta   90.00
_cell.angle_gamma   90.00
#
_symmetry.space_group_name_H-M   'P 1'
#
loop_
_entity.id
_entity.type
_entity.pdbx_description
1 polymer ?
#
loop_
_entity_poly.entity_id
_entity_poly.type
_entity_poly.pdbx_seq_one_letter_code
_entity_poly.pdbx_strand_id
1 'polypeptide(L)'
;MHAIARAAGRTTLPRIWVTFRPIVAATDALAWEKAHDYVARIAATFERGVFGKQLHQKGDPQNVGSQRALTFANASELYDRALWTKTAAATNAAGASTALVGSPETVAAAILDYVDRGADLVSIRGYDTLNDAVDYGKHVLPLVREELAHRTATGRRGTLQAEHLGGYTDEYRQLATAGRA
;
A
#
# COMPACT_ATOMS: atom_id res chain seq x y z
N MET A 1 7.07 -9.88 16.50
CA MET A 1 7.14 -11.18 15.80
C MET A 1 8.44 -11.92 16.06
N HIS A 2 9.61 -11.40 15.65
CA HIS A 2 10.89 -12.10 15.88
C HIS A 2 11.20 -12.37 17.35
N ALA A 3 10.86 -11.47 18.29
CA ALA A 3 11.00 -11.73 19.72
C ALA A 3 10.20 -12.97 20.17
N ILE A 4 8.97 -13.14 19.70
CA ILE A 4 8.12 -14.31 19.98
C ILE A 4 8.74 -15.56 19.36
N ALA A 5 9.25 -15.47 18.13
CA ALA A 5 9.93 -16.59 17.47
C ALA A 5 11.16 -17.06 18.25
N ARG A 6 11.98 -16.13 18.77
CA ARG A 6 13.13 -16.46 19.63
C ARG A 6 12.69 -17.06 20.97
N ALA A 7 11.66 -16.50 21.60
CA ALA A 7 11.10 -17.04 22.84
C ALA A 7 10.55 -18.48 22.67
N ALA A 8 10.06 -18.80 21.47
CA ALA A 8 9.66 -20.15 21.08
C ALA A 8 10.83 -21.06 20.65
N GLY A 9 12.09 -20.65 20.85
CA GLY A 9 13.27 -21.46 20.55
C GLY A 9 13.68 -21.53 19.07
N ARG A 10 13.12 -20.67 18.20
CA ARG A 10 13.50 -20.69 16.77
C ARG A 10 14.87 -20.06 16.55
N THR A 11 15.77 -20.82 15.92
CA THR A 11 17.08 -20.35 15.44
C THR A 11 16.98 -19.65 14.09
N THR A 12 16.10 -20.13 13.21
CA THR A 12 15.75 -19.47 11.94
C THR A 12 14.50 -18.60 12.13
N LEU A 13 14.67 -17.30 11.94
CA LEU A 13 13.56 -16.34 12.07
C LEU A 13 12.68 -16.35 10.83
N PRO A 14 11.36 -16.18 10.98
CA PRO A 14 10.47 -16.04 9.84
C PRO A 14 10.76 -14.73 9.10
N ARG A 15 10.76 -14.80 7.77
CA ARG A 15 10.78 -13.62 6.91
C ARG A 15 9.42 -12.92 6.95
N ILE A 16 9.43 -11.60 6.92
CA ILE A 16 8.21 -10.78 6.91
C ILE A 16 7.87 -10.42 5.47
N TRP A 17 6.68 -10.80 5.04
CA TRP A 17 6.13 -10.48 3.73
C TRP A 17 5.00 -9.46 3.87
N VAL A 18 5.16 -8.32 3.19
CA VAL A 18 4.11 -7.32 2.98
C VAL A 18 3.65 -7.30 1.52
N THR A 19 2.35 -7.12 1.31
CA THR A 19 1.75 -7.06 -0.03
C THR A 19 1.00 -5.76 -0.20
N PHE A 20 1.24 -5.07 -1.31
CA PHE A 20 0.57 -3.82 -1.65
C PHE A 20 0.03 -3.85 -3.07
N ARG A 21 -0.93 -2.96 -3.33
CA ARG A 21 -1.41 -2.65 -4.68
C ARG A 21 -1.10 -1.20 -5.03
N PRO A 22 0.14 -0.88 -5.46
CA PRO A 22 0.49 0.51 -5.71
C PRO A 22 -0.42 1.15 -6.76
N ILE A 23 -0.69 2.43 -6.62
CA ILE A 23 -1.37 3.25 -7.63
C ILE A 23 -0.42 4.39 -7.93
N VAL A 24 0.29 4.24 -9.05
CA VAL A 24 1.37 5.15 -9.46
C VAL A 24 0.93 5.96 -10.68
N ALA A 25 1.34 7.24 -10.70
CA ALA A 25 1.30 8.13 -11.84
C ALA A 25 2.51 9.08 -11.80
N ALA A 26 2.68 9.95 -12.79
CA ALA A 26 3.87 10.81 -12.89
C ALA A 26 4.07 11.78 -11.72
N THR A 27 3.00 12.15 -11.00
CA THR A 27 3.05 13.00 -9.81
C THR A 27 2.12 12.45 -8.73
N ASP A 28 2.30 12.89 -7.48
CA ASP A 28 1.41 12.51 -6.38
C ASP A 28 -0.05 12.91 -6.66
N ALA A 29 -0.29 14.11 -7.20
CA ALA A 29 -1.62 14.59 -7.55
C ALA A 29 -2.32 13.69 -8.59
N LEU A 30 -1.63 13.35 -9.68
CA LEU A 30 -2.17 12.47 -10.72
C LEU A 30 -2.42 11.04 -10.18
N ALA A 31 -1.58 10.57 -9.25
CA ALA A 31 -1.76 9.27 -8.64
C ALA A 31 -3.00 9.24 -7.74
N TRP A 32 -3.27 10.33 -7.03
CA TRP A 32 -4.48 10.48 -6.23
C TRP A 32 -5.75 10.59 -7.06
N GLU A 33 -5.73 11.33 -8.17
CA GLU A 33 -6.83 11.33 -9.15
C GLU A 33 -7.12 9.91 -9.66
N LYS A 34 -6.08 9.18 -10.08
CA LYS A 34 -6.17 7.77 -10.50
C LYS A 34 -6.73 6.88 -9.38
N ALA A 35 -6.30 7.10 -8.13
CA ALA A 35 -6.76 6.32 -6.98
C ALA A 35 -8.24 6.54 -6.66
N HIS A 36 -8.72 7.78 -6.75
CA HIS A 36 -10.14 8.10 -6.55
C HIS A 36 -11.02 7.55 -7.67
N ASP A 37 -10.59 7.61 -8.93
CA ASP A 37 -11.29 6.93 -10.04
C ASP A 37 -11.35 5.41 -9.82
N TYR A 38 -10.24 4.80 -9.42
CA TYR A 38 -10.20 3.36 -9.15
C TYR A 38 -11.15 2.95 -8.03
N VAL A 39 -11.17 3.65 -6.89
CA VAL A 39 -12.06 3.28 -5.79
C VAL A 39 -13.53 3.46 -6.16
N ALA A 40 -13.87 4.50 -6.93
CA ALA A 40 -15.23 4.70 -7.43
C ALA A 40 -15.67 3.54 -8.35
N ARG A 41 -14.81 3.11 -9.28
CA ARG A 41 -15.07 1.95 -10.15
C ARG A 41 -15.17 0.64 -9.38
N ILE A 42 -14.31 0.45 -8.39
CA ILE A 42 -14.33 -0.73 -7.51
C ILE A 42 -15.66 -0.80 -6.77
N ALA A 43 -16.07 0.29 -6.10
CA ALA A 43 -17.34 0.37 -5.38
C ALA A 43 -18.52 0.03 -6.31
N ALA A 44 -18.60 0.69 -7.47
CA ALA A 44 -19.67 0.45 -8.44
C ALA A 44 -19.66 -1.00 -8.99
N THR A 45 -18.50 -1.61 -9.18
CA THR A 45 -18.39 -3.01 -9.64
C THR A 45 -18.80 -3.98 -8.54
N PHE A 46 -18.41 -3.68 -7.30
CA PHE A 46 -18.67 -4.49 -6.14
C PHE A 46 -20.16 -4.54 -5.80
N GLU A 47 -20.85 -3.39 -5.84
CA GLU A 47 -22.30 -3.29 -5.66
C GLU A 47 -23.08 -4.10 -6.71
N ARG A 48 -22.62 -4.06 -7.97
CA ARG A 48 -23.27 -4.76 -9.10
C ARG A 48 -22.94 -6.26 -9.16
N GLY A 49 -21.81 -6.68 -8.58
CA GLY A 49 -21.30 -8.04 -8.69
C GLY A 49 -22.07 -9.10 -7.89
N VAL A 50 -22.28 -10.27 -8.49
CA VAL A 50 -22.85 -11.45 -7.81
C VAL A 50 -21.97 -11.92 -6.64
N PHE A 51 -20.64 -11.77 -6.77
CA PHE A 51 -19.67 -12.04 -5.70
C PHE A 51 -19.82 -11.10 -4.50
N GLY A 52 -20.08 -9.81 -4.73
CA GLY A 52 -20.43 -8.87 -3.67
C GLY A 52 -21.70 -9.33 -2.95
N LYS A 53 -22.74 -9.73 -3.70
CA LYS A 53 -23.96 -10.25 -3.09
C LYS A 53 -23.73 -11.52 -2.24
N GLN A 54 -22.85 -12.44 -2.64
CA GLN A 54 -22.59 -13.67 -1.89
C GLN A 54 -21.72 -13.47 -0.64
N LEU A 55 -20.79 -12.50 -0.65
CA LEU A 55 -19.96 -12.16 0.52
C LEU A 55 -20.65 -11.15 1.46
N HIS A 56 -21.46 -10.21 0.96
CA HIS A 56 -22.15 -9.17 1.76
C HIS A 56 -23.52 -9.57 2.26
N GLN A 57 -24.18 -10.60 1.71
CA GLN A 57 -25.39 -11.14 2.35
C GLN A 57 -25.12 -11.74 3.75
N LYS A 58 -23.85 -11.86 4.18
CA LYS A 58 -23.44 -12.42 5.47
C LYS A 58 -22.90 -11.41 6.51
N GLY A 59 -22.97 -10.10 6.26
CA GLY A 59 -22.53 -9.09 7.23
C GLY A 59 -21.00 -8.94 7.33
N ASP A 60 -20.50 -8.63 8.53
CA ASP A 60 -19.07 -8.42 8.77
C ASP A 60 -18.24 -9.69 8.46
N PRO A 61 -17.01 -9.54 7.93
CA PRO A 61 -16.16 -10.68 7.64
C PRO A 61 -15.84 -11.44 8.94
N GLN A 62 -15.94 -12.77 8.92
CA GLN A 62 -15.66 -13.60 10.11
C GLN A 62 -14.17 -13.65 10.48
N ASN A 63 -13.27 -13.36 9.53
CA ASN A 63 -11.83 -13.45 9.79
C ASN A 63 -11.31 -12.16 10.46
N VAL A 64 -10.56 -12.34 11.54
CA VAL A 64 -10.01 -11.25 12.37
C VAL A 64 -9.12 -10.29 11.56
N GLY A 65 -8.43 -10.79 10.53
CA GLY A 65 -7.57 -9.96 9.67
C GLY A 65 -8.37 -8.89 8.92
N SER A 66 -9.50 -9.27 8.33
CA SER A 66 -10.39 -8.37 7.59
C SER A 66 -11.13 -7.43 8.54
N GLN A 67 -11.58 -7.91 9.70
CA GLN A 67 -12.18 -7.04 10.73
C GLN A 67 -11.20 -5.95 11.18
N ARG A 68 -9.93 -6.30 11.39
CA ARG A 68 -8.88 -5.32 11.71
C ARG A 68 -8.68 -4.35 10.55
N ALA A 69 -8.58 -4.84 9.32
CA ALA A 69 -8.43 -3.98 8.14
C ALA A 69 -9.58 -2.96 8.03
N LEU A 70 -10.82 -3.39 8.27
CA LEU A 70 -11.99 -2.49 8.33
C LEU A 70 -11.92 -1.50 9.48
N THR A 71 -11.48 -1.94 10.67
CA THR A 71 -11.26 -1.06 11.82
C THR A 71 -10.29 0.07 11.46
N PHE A 72 -9.17 -0.26 10.83
CA PHE A 72 -8.22 0.75 10.35
C PHE A 72 -8.85 1.63 9.26
N ALA A 73 -9.51 1.04 8.26
CA ALA A 73 -10.13 1.82 7.19
C ALA A 73 -11.20 2.82 7.69
N ASN A 74 -11.92 2.48 8.76
CA ASN A 74 -12.92 3.34 9.40
C ASN A 74 -12.29 4.45 10.26
N ALA A 75 -11.10 4.21 10.82
CA ALA A 75 -10.41 5.17 11.69
C ALA A 75 -9.60 6.21 10.89
N SER A 76 -8.96 5.80 9.79
CA SER A 76 -8.28 6.72 8.87
C SER A 76 -8.17 6.11 7.47
N GLU A 77 -8.14 7.00 6.47
CA GLU A 77 -7.90 6.62 5.08
C GLU A 77 -6.42 6.52 4.76
N LEU A 78 -5.57 7.26 5.48
CA LEU A 78 -4.12 7.37 5.25
C LEU A 78 -3.37 7.18 6.57
N TYR A 79 -2.38 6.27 6.59
CA TYR A 79 -1.71 5.85 7.82
C TYR A 79 -0.20 6.12 7.87
N ASP A 80 0.44 6.21 6.71
CA ASP A 80 1.87 6.47 6.59
C ASP A 80 2.13 7.35 5.37
N ARG A 81 3.34 7.30 4.82
CA ARG A 81 3.75 8.01 3.61
C ARG A 81 2.78 7.83 2.44
N ALA A 82 2.22 6.63 2.24
CA ALA A 82 1.44 6.31 1.04
C ALA A 82 0.32 5.29 1.24
N LEU A 83 0.22 4.65 2.41
CA LEU A 83 -0.74 3.57 2.69
C LEU A 83 -2.16 4.10 2.79
N TRP A 84 -2.92 3.83 1.73
CA TRP A 84 -4.32 4.19 1.60
C TRP A 84 -5.26 2.99 1.80
N THR A 85 -6.32 3.20 2.58
CA THR A 85 -7.22 2.13 3.05
C THR A 85 -8.62 2.17 2.43
N LYS A 86 -9.02 3.21 1.68
CA LYS A 86 -10.38 3.28 1.10
C LYS A 86 -10.72 2.11 0.19
N THR A 87 -9.76 1.55 -0.54
CA THR A 87 -9.99 0.37 -1.38
C THR A 87 -10.35 -0.87 -0.56
N ALA A 88 -9.96 -0.94 0.72
CA ALA A 88 -10.39 -1.98 1.65
C ALA A 88 -11.80 -1.71 2.16
N ALA A 89 -12.13 -0.46 2.50
CA ALA A 89 -13.50 -0.09 2.88
C ALA A 89 -14.49 -0.41 1.74
N ALA A 90 -14.15 -0.04 0.51
CA ALA A 90 -14.98 -0.24 -0.68
C ALA A 90 -15.27 -1.72 -1.01
N THR A 91 -14.42 -2.65 -0.56
CA THR A 91 -14.59 -4.09 -0.79
C THR A 91 -14.90 -4.88 0.47
N ASN A 92 -15.30 -4.23 1.56
CA ASN A 92 -15.51 -4.88 2.87
C ASN A 92 -14.28 -5.73 3.32
N ALA A 93 -13.09 -5.21 3.05
CA ALA A 93 -11.79 -5.88 3.23
C ALA A 93 -11.67 -7.25 2.53
N ALA A 94 -12.42 -7.47 1.44
CA ALA A 94 -12.27 -8.66 0.62
C ALA A 94 -10.94 -8.61 -0.15
N GLY A 95 -10.04 -9.54 0.15
CA GLY A 95 -8.74 -9.68 -0.51
C GLY A 95 -7.63 -8.77 0.04
N ALA A 96 -6.54 -8.62 -0.73
CA ALA A 96 -5.48 -7.65 -0.43
C ALA A 96 -5.91 -6.28 -0.97
N SER A 97 -6.29 -5.38 -0.06
CA SER A 97 -7.17 -4.26 -0.43
C SER A 97 -6.65 -2.89 -0.05
N THR A 98 -5.42 -2.76 0.44
CA THR A 98 -4.78 -1.46 0.66
C THR A 98 -3.83 -1.14 -0.49
N ALA A 99 -3.67 0.16 -0.76
CA ALA A 99 -2.84 0.67 -1.85
C ALA A 99 -1.71 1.55 -1.30
N LEU A 100 -0.57 1.59 -2.00
CA LEU A 100 0.40 2.67 -1.85
C LEU A 100 0.14 3.66 -2.99
N VAL A 101 -0.26 4.88 -2.69
CA VAL A 101 -0.58 5.88 -3.73
C VAL A 101 0.58 6.86 -3.87
N GLY A 102 0.81 7.43 -5.04
CA GLY A 102 1.77 8.54 -5.22
C GLY A 102 2.62 8.44 -6.48
N SER A 103 3.58 9.36 -6.60
CA SER A 103 4.61 9.31 -7.64
C SER A 103 5.49 8.07 -7.47
N PRO A 104 6.30 7.69 -8.49
CA PRO A 104 7.21 6.57 -8.36
C PRO A 104 8.18 6.72 -7.18
N GLU A 105 8.65 7.94 -6.92
CA GLU A 105 9.54 8.27 -5.82
C GLU A 105 8.85 8.16 -4.47
N THR A 106 7.63 8.69 -4.32
CA THR A 106 6.84 8.56 -3.08
C THR A 106 6.55 7.09 -2.76
N VAL A 107 6.17 6.29 -3.76
CA VAL A 107 5.91 4.86 -3.57
C VAL A 107 7.19 4.08 -3.28
N ALA A 108 8.30 4.39 -3.95
CA ALA A 108 9.60 3.78 -3.66
C ALA A 108 10.06 4.11 -2.23
N ALA A 109 9.94 5.37 -1.80
CA ALA A 109 10.21 5.80 -0.43
C ALA A 109 9.35 5.05 0.59
N ALA A 110 8.06 4.83 0.30
CA ALA A 110 7.17 4.07 1.17
C ALA A 110 7.60 2.60 1.27
N ILE A 111 7.96 1.96 0.14
CA ILE A 111 8.50 0.59 0.15
C ILE A 111 9.76 0.50 1.03
N LEU A 112 10.66 1.47 0.94
CA LEU A 112 11.87 1.52 1.77
C LEU A 112 11.55 1.74 3.25
N ASP A 113 10.49 2.49 3.60
CA ASP A 113 10.03 2.58 5.01
C ASP A 113 9.63 1.20 5.55
N TYR A 114 8.99 0.35 4.73
CA TYR A 114 8.64 -1.02 5.12
C TYR A 114 9.87 -1.92 5.24
N VAL A 115 10.86 -1.79 4.35
CA VAL A 115 12.15 -2.47 4.47
C VAL A 115 12.83 -2.09 5.78
N ASP A 116 12.83 -0.80 6.13
CA ASP A 116 13.38 -0.30 7.40
C ASP A 116 12.61 -0.78 8.63
N ARG A 117 11.32 -1.11 8.47
CA ARG A 117 10.50 -1.80 9.48
C ARG A 117 10.77 -3.32 9.58
N GLY A 118 11.63 -3.87 8.72
CA GLY A 118 11.99 -5.28 8.70
C GLY A 118 11.17 -6.14 7.73
N ALA A 119 10.55 -5.56 6.71
CA ALA A 119 9.96 -6.35 5.63
C ALA A 119 11.06 -6.94 4.73
N ASP A 120 11.10 -8.27 4.65
CA ASP A 120 12.08 -9.01 3.83
C ASP A 120 11.58 -9.29 2.41
N LEU A 121 10.26 -9.24 2.22
CA LEU A 121 9.57 -9.53 0.97
C LEU A 121 8.49 -8.49 0.75
N VAL A 122 8.53 -7.85 -0.41
CA VAL A 122 7.50 -6.91 -0.87
C VAL A 122 6.88 -7.48 -2.13
N SER A 123 5.61 -7.87 -2.06
CA SER A 123 4.83 -8.27 -3.24
C SER A 123 3.96 -7.12 -3.69
N ILE A 124 3.98 -6.88 -4.99
CA ILE A 124 3.18 -5.82 -5.63
C ILE A 124 2.24 -6.46 -6.64
N ARG A 125 0.98 -6.03 -6.62
CA ARG A 125 -0.04 -6.43 -7.60
C ARG A 125 -0.89 -5.24 -8.00
N GLY A 126 -0.88 -4.89 -9.29
CA GLY A 126 -1.66 -3.78 -9.83
C GLY A 126 -3.19 -3.97 -9.83
N TYR A 127 -3.88 -2.94 -10.28
CA TYR A 127 -5.28 -2.96 -10.69
C TYR A 127 -5.38 -3.23 -12.20
N ASP A 128 -4.49 -2.63 -12.99
CA ASP A 128 -4.26 -2.93 -14.40
C ASP A 128 -2.97 -3.75 -14.51
N THR A 129 -3.08 -5.05 -14.27
CA THR A 129 -1.94 -5.93 -13.94
C THR A 129 -0.75 -5.82 -14.89
N LEU A 130 -0.98 -5.75 -16.21
CA LEU A 130 0.10 -5.70 -17.20
C LEU A 130 0.75 -4.32 -17.24
N ASN A 131 -0.06 -3.26 -17.39
CA ASN A 131 0.46 -1.90 -17.50
C ASN A 131 1.12 -1.46 -16.20
N ASP A 132 0.51 -1.77 -15.06
CA ASP A 132 1.07 -1.50 -13.75
C ASP A 132 2.42 -2.23 -13.56
N ALA A 133 2.54 -3.50 -13.99
CA ALA A 133 3.81 -4.22 -13.90
C ALA A 133 4.92 -3.57 -14.76
N VAL A 134 4.56 -3.07 -15.95
CA VAL A 134 5.48 -2.30 -16.80
C VAL A 134 5.91 -1.00 -16.11
N ASP A 135 4.96 -0.26 -15.54
CA ASP A 135 5.23 1.01 -14.86
C ASP A 135 6.09 0.82 -13.62
N TYR A 136 5.80 -0.21 -12.80
CA TYR A 136 6.63 -0.55 -11.64
C TYR A 136 8.06 -0.90 -12.06
N GLY A 137 8.20 -1.70 -13.12
CA GLY A 137 9.49 -2.10 -13.66
C GLY A 137 10.32 -0.92 -14.16
N LYS A 138 9.67 0.07 -14.78
CA LYS A 138 10.33 1.25 -15.34
C LYS A 138 10.62 2.32 -14.30
N HIS A 139 9.71 2.56 -13.35
CA HIS A 139 9.72 3.79 -12.56
C HIS A 139 9.92 3.57 -11.06
N VAL A 140 9.49 2.43 -10.49
CA VAL A 140 9.55 2.20 -9.04
C VAL A 140 10.72 1.31 -8.64
N LEU A 141 10.87 0.17 -9.31
CA LEU A 141 11.90 -0.83 -8.96
C LEU A 141 13.34 -0.30 -9.08
N PRO A 142 13.71 0.53 -10.08
CA PRO A 142 15.05 1.11 -10.15
C PRO A 142 15.36 1.96 -8.91
N LEU A 143 14.46 2.85 -8.51
CA LEU A 143 14.65 3.74 -7.35
C LEU A 143 14.90 2.97 -6.05
N VAL A 144 14.10 1.92 -5.79
CA VAL A 144 14.27 1.07 -4.60
C VAL A 144 15.61 0.35 -4.64
N ARG A 145 16.00 -0.20 -5.79
CA ARG A 145 17.25 -0.97 -5.94
C ARG A 145 18.47 -0.06 -5.82
N GLU A 146 18.43 1.11 -6.43
CA GLU A 146 19.49 2.11 -6.35
C GLU A 146 19.72 2.57 -4.91
N GLU A 147 18.65 2.87 -4.18
CA GLU A 147 18.76 3.26 -2.77
C GLU A 147 19.31 2.12 -1.89
N LEU A 148 18.89 0.87 -2.10
CA LEU A 148 19.43 -0.28 -1.36
C LEU A 148 20.90 -0.56 -1.72
N ALA A 149 21.28 -0.39 -2.99
CA ALA A 149 22.67 -0.50 -3.42
C ALA A 149 23.53 0.62 -2.81
N HIS A 150 23.03 1.86 -2.79
CA HIS A 150 23.68 2.99 -2.13
C HIS A 150 23.91 2.72 -0.63
N ARG A 151 22.90 2.24 0.09
CA ARG A 151 23.03 1.85 1.52
C ARG A 151 24.08 0.77 1.72
N THR A 152 24.10 -0.22 0.84
CA THR A 152 25.08 -1.32 0.90
C THR A 152 26.50 -0.79 0.70
N ALA A 153 26.70 0.13 -0.24
CA ALA A 153 28.01 0.68 -0.57
C ALA A 153 28.53 1.68 0.48
N THR A 154 27.65 2.49 1.06
CA THR A 154 28.04 3.65 1.89
C THR A 154 27.74 3.48 3.38
N GLY A 155 26.91 2.50 3.75
CA GLY A 155 26.37 2.37 5.11
C GLY A 155 25.40 3.48 5.49
N ARG A 156 24.97 4.34 4.55
CA ARG A 156 24.10 5.49 4.80
C ARG A 156 22.83 5.44 3.97
N ARG A 157 21.74 5.96 4.52
CA ARG A 157 20.52 6.22 3.78
C ARG A 157 20.76 7.35 2.77
N GLY A 158 20.21 7.22 1.56
CA GLY A 158 20.13 8.33 0.61
C GLY A 158 19.02 9.31 0.98
N THR A 159 18.62 10.17 0.04
CA THR A 159 17.71 11.29 0.30
C THR A 159 16.25 10.99 -0.05
N LEU A 160 15.96 9.92 -0.80
CA LEU A 160 14.62 9.63 -1.34
C LEU A 160 13.50 9.70 -0.29
N GLN A 161 13.67 9.07 0.88
CA GLN A 161 12.67 9.11 1.95
C GLN A 161 12.53 10.49 2.63
N ALA A 162 13.55 11.34 2.57
CA ALA A 162 13.52 12.69 3.14
C ALA A 162 12.90 13.70 2.17
N GLU A 163 13.09 13.49 0.86
CA GLU A 163 12.58 14.36 -0.21
C GLU A 163 11.12 14.06 -0.55
N HIS A 164 10.70 12.80 -0.48
CA HIS A 164 9.35 12.36 -0.87
C HIS A 164 8.48 11.99 0.33
N LEU A 165 8.11 13.00 1.12
CA LEU A 165 7.43 12.85 2.41
C LEU A 165 5.99 12.31 2.32
N GLY A 166 5.34 12.39 1.16
CA GLY A 166 3.97 11.88 0.96
C GLY A 166 3.01 12.33 2.07
N GLY A 167 2.29 11.38 2.66
CA GLY A 167 1.30 11.56 3.74
C GLY A 167 1.80 12.20 5.04
N TYR A 168 3.09 12.46 5.17
CA TYR A 168 3.63 13.28 6.26
C TYR A 168 3.48 14.78 6.01
N THR A 169 3.11 15.19 4.79
CA THR A 169 2.81 16.58 4.41
C THR A 169 1.30 16.84 4.36
N ASP A 170 0.90 18.09 4.57
CA ASP A 170 -0.52 18.46 4.53
C ASP A 170 -1.09 18.48 3.10
N GLU A 171 -0.30 18.88 2.11
CA GLU A 171 -0.69 18.88 0.69
C GLU A 171 -1.13 17.48 0.24
N TYR A 172 -0.30 16.47 0.52
CA TYR A 172 -0.61 15.10 0.14
C TYR A 172 -1.82 14.53 0.90
N ARG A 173 -2.01 14.91 2.17
CA ARG A 173 -3.21 14.53 2.94
C ARG A 173 -4.48 15.17 2.36
N GLN A 174 -4.38 16.40 1.86
CA GLN A 174 -5.50 17.06 1.17
C GLN A 174 -5.86 16.29 -0.11
N LEU A 175 -4.88 15.88 -0.90
CA LEU A 175 -5.11 15.01 -2.08
C LEU A 175 -5.80 13.69 -1.67
N ALA A 176 -5.35 13.05 -0.59
CA ALA A 176 -5.94 11.80 -0.12
C ALA A 176 -7.42 11.93 0.26
N THR A 177 -7.81 13.07 0.82
CA THR A 177 -9.14 13.34 1.37
C THR A 177 -10.06 14.12 0.42
N ALA A 178 -9.55 14.63 -0.72
CA ALA A 178 -10.30 15.45 -1.66
C ALA A 178 -11.58 14.80 -2.20
N GLY A 179 -11.63 13.47 -2.32
CA GLY A 179 -12.83 12.71 -2.70
C GLY A 179 -13.88 12.56 -1.58
N ARG A 180 -13.98 13.53 -0.66
CA ARG A 180 -15.02 13.64 0.38
C ARG A 180 -16.04 14.76 0.11
N ALA A 181 -15.86 15.54 -0.96
CA ALA A 181 -16.77 16.61 -1.38
C ALA A 181 -18.00 16.05 -2.13
#